data_AF-A0A371CNE0-F1
#
_entry.id   AF-A0A371CNE0-F1
#
_cell.length_a   1.000
_cell.length_b   1.000
_cell.length_c   1.000
_cell.angle_alpha   90.00
_cell.angle_beta   90.00
_cell.angle_gamma   90.00
#
_symmetry.space_group_name_H-M   'P 1'
#
loop_
_entity.id
_entity.type
_entity.pdbx_description
1 polymer ?
#
loop_
_entity_poly.entity_id
_entity_poly.type
_entity_poly.pdbx_seq_one_letter_code
_entity_poly.pdbx_strand_id
1 'polypeptide(L)'
;MVSQKPYLDEHPYRDDLVLPSLSERIFPATVNDELNEDLTRLGHVLIQDIRPLAPLVQPATLPQYSEFGQRVDRLHTSEGWRELKDFAVREGYTAIANERKYEEHSRTFQLARTMVMTGDCYVAMIMCPMGTTDGAARRT
;
A
#
# COMPACT_ATOMS: atom_id res chain seq x y z
N MET A 1 23.98 -11.26 -17.30
CA MET A 1 23.41 -10.88 -15.98
C MET A 1 23.14 -9.38 -16.02
N VAL A 2 21.87 -8.98 -16.09
CA VAL A 2 21.51 -7.56 -15.97
C VAL A 2 21.64 -7.22 -14.48
N SER A 3 22.65 -6.42 -14.14
CA SER A 3 22.78 -5.88 -12.78
C SER A 3 21.57 -4.99 -12.53
N GLN A 4 20.67 -5.43 -11.67
CA GLN A 4 19.56 -4.61 -11.20
C GLN A 4 20.16 -3.34 -10.58
N LYS A 5 19.76 -2.17 -11.07
CA LYS A 5 20.19 -0.89 -10.45
C LYS A 5 19.71 -0.92 -8.99
N PRO A 6 20.53 -0.44 -8.03
CA PRO A 6 20.10 -0.34 -6.65
C PRO A 6 18.79 0.46 -6.59
N TYR A 7 17.88 0.04 -5.72
CA TYR A 7 16.67 0.80 -5.42
C TYR A 7 17.11 2.22 -5.03
N LEU A 8 16.45 3.24 -5.58
CA LEU A 8 16.68 4.62 -5.14
C LEU A 8 16.34 4.67 -3.65
N ASP A 9 17.23 5.25 -2.84
CA ASP A 9 17.06 5.38 -1.39
C ASP A 9 16.17 6.58 -1.02
N GLU A 10 15.50 7.15 -2.03
CA GLU A 10 14.65 8.33 -1.93
C GLU A 10 13.41 8.04 -1.10
N HIS A 11 13.09 8.98 -0.22
CA HIS A 11 11.94 8.94 0.65
C HIS A 11 10.69 9.33 -0.13
N PRO A 12 9.69 8.44 -0.24
CA PRO A 12 8.59 8.57 -1.20
C PRO A 12 7.65 9.75 -0.94
N TYR A 13 7.74 10.37 0.23
CA TYR A 13 7.03 11.60 0.60
C TYR A 13 7.92 12.85 0.68
N ARG A 14 9.06 12.82 1.40
CA ARG A 14 9.95 13.98 1.59
C ARG A 14 10.64 14.44 0.30
N ASP A 15 10.97 13.50 -0.58
CA ASP A 15 11.63 13.81 -1.85
C ASP A 15 10.60 14.04 -2.99
N ASP A 16 9.29 13.97 -2.69
CA ASP A 16 8.24 14.30 -3.63
C ASP A 16 8.07 15.83 -3.72
N LEU A 17 8.17 16.37 -4.94
CA LEU A 17 8.11 17.81 -5.20
C LEU A 17 6.70 18.40 -5.07
N VAL A 18 5.65 17.57 -5.07
CA VAL A 18 4.26 17.98 -5.24
C VAL A 18 3.42 17.65 -4.01
N LEU A 19 3.53 16.43 -3.47
CA LEU A 19 2.66 15.96 -2.37
C LEU A 19 2.68 16.86 -1.13
N PRO A 20 3.85 17.30 -0.60
CA PRO A 20 3.89 18.21 0.55
C PRO A 20 3.27 19.58 0.24
N SER A 21 3.56 20.17 -0.92
CA SER A 21 2.99 21.47 -1.29
C SER A 21 1.48 21.40 -1.58
N LEU A 22 1.00 20.24 -2.04
CA LEU A 22 -0.41 19.97 -2.26
C LEU A 22 -1.15 19.78 -0.93
N SER A 23 -0.54 19.11 0.06
CA SER A 23 -1.19 18.89 1.36
C SER A 23 -1.43 20.20 2.11
N GLU A 24 -0.46 21.13 2.06
CA GLU A 24 -0.60 22.49 2.62
C GLU A 24 -1.79 23.28 2.05
N ARG A 25 -2.19 22.98 0.81
CA ARG A 25 -3.30 23.68 0.14
C ARG A 25 -4.66 23.04 0.37
N ILE A 26 -4.70 21.74 0.62
CA ILE A 26 -5.96 20.98 0.71
C ILE A 26 -6.41 20.80 2.16
N PHE A 27 -5.47 20.68 3.10
CA PHE A 27 -5.78 20.35 4.49
C PHE A 27 -5.69 21.58 5.40
N PRO A 28 -6.56 21.68 6.42
CA PRO A 28 -6.35 22.56 7.55
C PRO A 28 -5.03 22.26 8.25
N ALA A 29 -4.39 23.27 8.85
CA ALA A 29 -3.06 23.15 9.45
C ALA A 29 -2.94 21.93 10.39
N THR A 30 -3.91 21.71 11.27
CA THR A 30 -3.91 20.59 12.22
C THR A 30 -3.92 19.22 11.53
N VAL A 31 -4.71 19.05 10.48
CA VAL A 31 -4.79 17.79 9.73
C VAL A 31 -3.55 17.60 8.86
N ASN A 32 -3.00 18.69 8.32
CA ASN A 32 -1.77 18.66 7.54
C ASN A 32 -0.57 18.22 8.39
N ASP A 33 -0.44 18.74 9.62
CA ASP A 33 0.64 18.35 10.53
C ASP A 33 0.60 16.85 10.84
N GLU A 34 -0.58 16.32 11.19
CA GLU A 34 -0.77 14.88 11.42
C GLU A 34 -0.50 14.04 10.16
N LEU A 35 -0.90 14.53 8.98
CA LEU A 35 -0.65 13.86 7.71
C LEU A 35 0.85 13.82 7.39
N ASN A 36 1.56 14.93 7.59
CA ASN A 36 2.99 15.03 7.29
C ASN A 36 3.81 14.11 8.21
N GLU A 37 3.43 14.01 9.49
CA GLU A 37 4.03 13.06 10.42
C GLU A 37 3.75 11.61 10.00
N ASP A 38 2.50 11.27 9.66
CA ASP A 38 2.13 9.91 9.23
C ASP A 38 2.81 9.50 7.91
N LEU A 39 2.82 10.37 6.89
CA LEU A 39 3.45 10.08 5.60
C LEU A 39 4.98 10.03 5.68
N THR A 40 5.57 10.82 6.59
CA THR A 40 6.99 10.70 6.92
C THR A 40 7.28 9.35 7.54
N ARG A 41 6.56 8.96 8.60
CA ARG A 41 6.72 7.63 9.22
C ARG A 41 6.52 6.51 8.19
N LEU A 42 5.45 6.59 7.41
CA LEU A 42 5.11 5.61 6.39
C LEU A 42 6.22 5.49 5.34
N GLY A 43 6.80 6.60 4.88
CA GLY A 43 7.91 6.57 3.94
C GLY A 43 9.16 5.86 4.49
N HIS A 44 9.50 6.05 5.76
CA HIS A 44 10.60 5.30 6.39
C HIS A 44 10.30 3.79 6.41
N VAL A 45 9.09 3.40 6.81
CA VAL A 45 8.66 1.98 6.81
C VAL A 45 8.68 1.41 5.40
N LEU A 46 8.27 2.18 4.39
CA LEU A 46 8.29 1.72 3.01
C LEU A 46 9.73 1.43 2.53
N ILE A 47 10.67 2.30 2.83
CA ILE A 47 12.07 2.12 2.47
C ILE A 47 12.68 0.92 3.22
N GLN A 48 12.46 0.84 4.53
CA GLN A 48 13.16 -0.11 5.40
C GLN A 48 12.55 -1.51 5.37
N ASP A 49 11.23 -1.62 5.36
CA ASP A 49 10.53 -2.89 5.56
C ASP A 49 9.88 -3.40 4.28
N ILE A 50 9.40 -2.50 3.41
CA ILE A 50 8.59 -2.88 2.24
C ILE A 50 9.43 -3.08 0.98
N ARG A 51 10.33 -2.16 0.65
CA ARG A 51 11.23 -2.32 -0.53
C ARG A 51 12.03 -3.63 -0.49
N PRO A 52 12.57 -4.09 0.66
CA PRO A 52 13.29 -5.36 0.72
C PRO A 52 12.44 -6.60 0.48
N LEU A 53 11.10 -6.51 0.55
CA LEU A 53 10.20 -7.61 0.22
C LEU A 53 10.03 -7.81 -1.29
N ALA A 54 10.38 -6.82 -2.12
CA ALA A 54 10.18 -6.88 -3.56
C ALA A 54 10.77 -8.14 -4.24
N PRO A 55 11.99 -8.61 -3.90
CA PRO A 55 12.53 -9.86 -4.45
C PRO A 55 11.78 -11.13 -4.02
N LEU A 56 11.03 -11.07 -2.91
CA LEU A 56 10.22 -12.18 -2.41
C LEU A 56 8.84 -12.24 -3.09
N VAL A 57 8.47 -11.22 -3.85
CA VAL A 57 7.22 -11.20 -4.62
C VAL A 57 7.40 -11.99 -5.92
N GLN A 58 6.73 -13.13 -5.99
CA GLN A 58 6.71 -14.01 -7.16
C GLN A 58 5.28 -14.19 -7.68
N PRO A 59 5.11 -14.47 -8.99
CA PRO A 59 3.80 -14.76 -9.59
C PRO A 59 3.08 -15.90 -8.87
N ALA A 60 1.76 -15.78 -8.74
CA ALA A 60 0.94 -16.81 -8.13
C ALA A 60 0.83 -18.06 -9.03
N THR A 61 0.66 -19.23 -8.42
CA THR A 61 0.42 -20.50 -9.12
C THR A 61 -0.93 -21.11 -8.71
N LEU A 62 -1.56 -21.84 -9.63
CA LEU A 62 -2.88 -22.44 -9.43
C LEU A 62 -2.88 -23.93 -9.81
N PRO A 63 -2.44 -24.83 -8.91
CA PRO A 63 -2.75 -26.26 -9.01
C PRO A 63 -4.26 -26.48 -9.00
N GLN A 64 -4.79 -26.90 -10.15
CA GLN A 64 -6.23 -27.18 -10.31
C GLN A 64 -6.63 -28.53 -9.72
N TYR A 65 -5.71 -29.49 -9.69
CA TYR A 65 -5.94 -30.86 -9.23
C TYR A 65 -4.90 -31.28 -8.18
N SER A 66 -5.32 -32.11 -7.23
CA SER A 66 -4.42 -32.78 -6.28
C SER A 66 -3.64 -33.91 -6.95
N GLU A 67 -2.66 -34.43 -6.23
CA GLU A 67 -1.84 -35.59 -6.62
C GLU A 67 -2.68 -36.86 -6.83
N PHE A 68 -3.92 -36.88 -6.33
CA PHE A 68 -4.90 -37.96 -6.48
C PHE A 68 -5.99 -37.67 -7.53
N GLY A 69 -5.83 -36.61 -8.33
CA GLY A 69 -6.75 -36.26 -9.42
C GLY A 69 -8.06 -35.58 -8.97
N GLN A 70 -8.17 -35.17 -7.70
CA GLN A 70 -9.33 -34.42 -7.22
C GLN A 70 -9.18 -32.94 -7.56
N ARG A 71 -10.25 -32.28 -8.02
CA ARG A 71 -10.25 -30.82 -8.27
C ARG A 71 -10.10 -30.08 -6.93
N VAL A 72 -9.11 -29.20 -6.81
CA VAL A 72 -8.81 -28.41 -5.60
C VAL A 72 -8.71 -26.90 -5.82
N ASP A 73 -8.34 -26.46 -7.03
CA ASP A 73 -8.17 -25.04 -7.40
C ASP A 73 -7.43 -24.21 -6.33
N ARG A 74 -6.29 -24.72 -5.83
CA ARG A 74 -5.54 -24.09 -4.73
C ARG A 74 -4.69 -22.94 -5.26
N LEU A 75 -4.93 -21.71 -4.81
CA LEU A 75 -4.09 -20.56 -5.17
C LEU A 75 -2.89 -20.46 -4.22
N HIS A 76 -1.68 -20.54 -4.77
CA HIS A 76 -0.44 -20.29 -4.02
C HIS A 76 0.08 -18.90 -4.36
N THR A 77 0.24 -18.07 -3.33
CA THR A 77 0.83 -16.74 -3.43
C THR A 77 2.22 -16.74 -2.79
N SER A 78 3.07 -15.82 -3.26
CA SER A 78 4.39 -15.63 -2.68
C SER A 78 4.31 -15.08 -1.26
N GLU A 79 5.36 -15.31 -0.47
CA GLU A 79 5.48 -14.76 0.88
C GLU A 79 5.49 -13.23 0.85
N GLY A 80 6.27 -12.62 -0.05
CA GLY A 80 6.30 -11.16 -0.19
C GLY A 80 4.92 -10.56 -0.46
N TRP A 81 4.09 -11.21 -1.29
CA TRP A 81 2.72 -10.74 -1.52
C TRP A 81 1.85 -10.79 -0.26
N ARG A 82 1.99 -11.85 0.56
CA ARG A 82 1.22 -12.00 1.81
C ARG A 82 1.62 -10.95 2.84
N GLU A 83 2.92 -10.71 3.00
CA GLU A 83 3.43 -9.67 3.91
C GLU A 83 2.97 -8.26 3.49
N LEU A 84 2.99 -7.94 2.20
CA LEU A 84 2.52 -6.65 1.69
C LEU A 84 1.03 -6.43 1.90
N LYS A 85 0.24 -7.50 1.73
CA LYS A 85 -1.19 -7.48 2.06
C LYS A 85 -1.41 -7.24 3.55
N ASP A 86 -0.70 -7.97 4.40
CA ASP A 86 -0.84 -7.86 5.86
C ASP A 86 -0.39 -6.49 6.37
N PHE A 87 0.66 -5.91 5.77
CA PHE A 87 1.07 -4.53 5.98
C PHE A 87 -0.06 -3.54 5.63
N ALA A 88 -0.66 -3.63 4.43
CA ALA A 88 -1.73 -2.73 4.01
C ALA A 88 -2.98 -2.82 4.92
N VAL A 89 -3.28 -4.02 5.43
CA VAL A 89 -4.36 -4.24 6.40
C VAL A 89 -4.02 -3.62 7.76
N ARG A 90 -2.80 -3.86 8.27
CA ARG A 90 -2.33 -3.33 9.56
C ARG A 90 -2.30 -1.81 9.58
N GLU A 91 -1.86 -1.21 8.48
CA GLU A 91 -1.84 0.24 8.27
C GLU A 91 -3.24 0.85 8.08
N GLY A 92 -4.31 0.04 8.12
CA GLY A 92 -5.68 0.54 8.14
C GLY A 92 -6.10 1.22 6.85
N TYR A 93 -5.52 0.81 5.71
CA TYR A 93 -5.68 1.53 4.45
C TYR A 93 -7.15 1.76 4.03
N THR A 94 -8.04 0.81 4.28
CA THR A 94 -9.48 0.96 4.04
C THR A 94 -10.22 1.58 5.23
N ALA A 95 -9.66 1.49 6.44
CA ALA A 95 -10.31 1.96 7.66
C ALA A 95 -10.33 3.49 7.76
N ILE A 96 -9.24 4.17 7.40
CA ILE A 96 -9.06 5.62 7.58
C ILE A 96 -10.21 6.45 6.99
N ALA A 97 -10.67 6.12 5.78
CA ALA A 97 -11.77 6.85 5.16
C ALA A 97 -13.15 6.54 5.76
N ASN A 98 -13.31 5.38 6.40
CA ASN A 98 -14.57 4.95 7.01
C ASN A 98 -14.69 5.43 8.48
N GLU A 99 -13.58 5.52 9.21
CA GLU A 99 -13.55 6.01 10.59
C GLU A 99 -13.87 7.51 10.71
N ARG A 100 -13.63 8.28 9.63
CA ARG A 100 -13.94 9.71 9.53
C ARG A 100 -13.37 10.57 10.67
N LYS A 101 -12.19 10.22 11.20
CA LYS A 101 -11.48 10.99 12.24
C LYS A 101 -11.32 12.48 11.87
N TYR A 102 -11.08 12.77 10.59
CA TYR A 102 -10.90 14.13 10.05
C TYR A 102 -12.11 14.59 9.24
N GLU A 103 -13.29 14.04 9.51
CA GLU A 103 -14.54 14.34 8.79
C GLU A 103 -14.36 14.26 7.26
N GLU A 104 -14.63 15.35 6.53
CA GLU A 104 -14.52 15.46 5.07
C GLU A 104 -13.11 15.23 4.53
N HIS A 105 -12.07 15.51 5.32
CA HIS A 105 -10.67 15.34 4.93
C HIS A 105 -10.19 13.89 5.01
N SER A 106 -10.94 13.01 5.67
CA SER A 106 -10.53 11.61 5.89
C SER A 106 -10.32 10.84 4.58
N ARG A 107 -11.12 11.15 3.55
CA ARG A 107 -10.97 10.52 2.23
C ARG A 107 -9.73 11.01 1.50
N THR A 108 -9.44 12.30 1.57
CA THR A 108 -8.23 12.88 0.99
C THR A 108 -6.98 12.39 1.72
N PHE A 109 -7.05 12.24 3.05
CA PHE A 109 -5.97 11.68 3.87
C PHE A 109 -5.64 10.24 3.44
N GLN A 110 -6.67 9.39 3.28
CA GLN A 110 -6.49 8.04 2.73
C GLN A 110 -5.82 8.08 1.35
N LEU A 111 -6.27 8.99 0.46
CA LEU A 111 -5.72 9.11 -0.89
C LEU A 111 -4.25 9.54 -0.88
N ALA A 112 -3.85 10.44 0.01
CA ALA A 112 -2.46 10.84 0.14
C ALA A 112 -1.56 9.64 0.53
N ARG A 113 -2.01 8.79 1.46
CA ARG A 113 -1.33 7.53 1.78
C ARG A 113 -1.29 6.58 0.60
N THR A 114 -2.37 6.47 -0.18
CA THR A 114 -2.41 5.68 -1.41
C THR A 114 -1.32 6.08 -2.38
N MET A 115 -1.13 7.38 -2.61
CA MET A 115 -0.14 7.86 -3.58
C MET A 115 1.27 7.43 -3.18
N VAL A 116 1.62 7.59 -1.91
CA VAL A 116 2.93 7.20 -1.36
C VAL A 116 3.12 5.67 -1.43
N MET A 117 2.12 4.88 -1.01
CA MET A 117 2.22 3.41 -1.01
C MET A 117 2.24 2.78 -2.40
N THR A 118 1.56 3.38 -3.38
CA THR A 118 1.35 2.75 -4.70
C THR A 118 2.66 2.54 -5.45
N GLY A 119 3.64 3.45 -5.30
CA GLY A 119 4.94 3.33 -5.94
C GLY A 119 5.72 2.10 -5.47
N ASP A 120 5.82 1.91 -4.15
CA ASP A 120 6.63 0.85 -3.55
C ASP A 120 5.92 -0.52 -3.55
N CYS A 121 4.59 -0.53 -3.44
CA CYS A 121 3.80 -1.77 -3.44
C CYS A 121 3.41 -2.26 -4.85
N TYR A 122 3.83 -1.57 -5.93
CA TYR A 122 3.41 -1.86 -7.30
C TYR A 122 3.70 -3.30 -7.72
N VAL A 123 4.84 -3.85 -7.30
CA VAL A 123 5.30 -5.20 -7.67
C VAL A 123 4.32 -6.30 -7.22
N ALA A 124 3.60 -6.09 -6.12
CA ALA A 124 2.60 -7.04 -5.62
C ALA A 124 1.15 -6.67 -5.98
N MET A 125 0.95 -5.51 -6.62
CA MET A 125 -0.35 -5.00 -7.06
C MET A 125 -1.43 -5.01 -5.96
N ILE A 126 -1.03 -4.85 -4.69
CA ILE A 126 -1.89 -4.93 -3.50
C ILE A 126 -2.93 -3.80 -3.46
N MET A 127 -2.66 -2.66 -4.09
CA MET A 127 -3.61 -1.54 -4.08
C MET A 127 -4.91 -1.86 -4.84
N CYS A 128 -4.88 -2.79 -5.80
CA CYS A 128 -6.08 -3.23 -6.52
C CYS A 128 -7.09 -3.92 -5.59
N PRO A 129 -6.76 -5.02 -4.88
CA PRO A 129 -7.69 -5.62 -3.93
C PRO A 129 -8.11 -4.64 -2.83
N MET A 130 -7.20 -3.81 -2.32
CA MET A 130 -7.56 -2.80 -1.30
C MET A 130 -8.60 -1.79 -1.80
N GLY A 131 -8.50 -1.36 -3.07
CA GLY A 131 -9.51 -0.50 -3.70
C GLY A 131 -10.86 -1.20 -3.86
N THR A 132 -10.88 -2.49 -4.22
CA THR A 132 -12.12 -3.27 -4.27
C THR A 132 -12.76 -3.45 -2.89
N THR A 133 -11.96 -3.67 -1.85
CA THR A 133 -12.41 -3.76 -0.46
C THR A 133 -13.02 -2.44 0.02
N ASP A 134 -12.38 -1.32 -0.30
CA ASP A 134 -12.90 0.02 0.01
C ASP A 134 -14.24 0.29 -0.68
N GLY A 135 -14.38 -0.09 -1.95
CA GLY A 135 -15.64 0.00 -2.67
C GLY A 135 -16.75 -0.89 -2.08
N ALA A 136 -16.39 -2.09 -1.62
CA ALA A 136 -17.33 -3.01 -0.98
C ALA A 136 -17.80 -2.49 0.40
N ALA A 137 -16.88 -1.99 1.22
CA ALA A 137 -17.18 -1.44 2.55
C ALA A 137 -18.12 -0.23 2.50
N ARG A 138 -18.06 0.58 1.44
CA ARG A 138 -18.98 1.71 1.26
C ARG A 138 -20.43 1.30 0.97
N ARG A 139 -20.67 0.06 0.50
CA ARG A 139 -22.00 -0.43 0.10
C ARG A 139 -22.77 -1.11 1.23
N THR A 140 -22.13 -1.38 2.36
CA THR A 140 -22.76 -1.94 3.57
C THR A 140 -23.24 -0.83 4.49
#